data_AF-A0A3D5UUR3-F1
#
_entry.id   AF-A0A3D5UUR3-F1
#
_cell.length_a   1.000
_cell.length_b   1.000
_cell.length_c   1.000
_cell.angle_alpha   90.00
_cell.angle_beta   90.00
_cell.angle_gamma   90.00
#
_symmetry.space_group_name_H-M   'P 1'
#
loop_
_entity.id
_entity.type
_entity.pdbx_description
1 polymer ?
#
loop_
_entity_poly.entity_id
_entity_poly.type
_entity_poly.pdbx_seq_one_letter_code
_entity_poly.pdbx_strand_id
1 'polypeptide(L)'
;MSDREIELKLVCEPAELERIRCAPALKRMKQGRASGKHLHSVYFDTADLVLGQNGMALRLRRKGRGFVQTLKTQADRAGAGTVARDVGEYEAALPGTASTPDLNKLPEELRARIRALANGNAISPRLVSDIRRTVQNIATPEGDLI
;
A
#
# COMPACT_ATOMS: atom_id res chain seq x y z
N MET A 1 -15.89 -14.20 -1.22
CA MET A 1 -16.11 -13.06 -0.31
C MET A 1 -14.84 -12.23 -0.34
N SER A 2 -14.92 -10.93 -0.61
CA SER A 2 -13.75 -10.04 -0.51
C SER A 2 -13.46 -9.83 0.96
N ASP A 3 -12.27 -10.19 1.44
CA ASP A 3 -11.85 -9.86 2.80
C ASP A 3 -11.76 -8.33 2.90
N ARG A 4 -12.58 -7.74 3.78
CA ARG A 4 -12.62 -6.29 3.99
C ARG A 4 -11.52 -5.91 5.00
N GLU A 5 -10.50 -5.21 4.54
CA GLU A 5 -9.46 -4.63 5.40
C GLU A 5 -9.85 -3.20 5.84
N ILE A 6 -9.60 -2.85 7.11
CA ILE A 6 -9.78 -1.50 7.65
C ILE A 6 -8.43 -1.05 8.24
N GLU A 7 -7.90 0.09 7.77
CA GLU A 7 -6.59 0.61 8.18
C GLU A 7 -6.70 2.09 8.59
N LEU A 8 -6.20 2.46 9.78
CA LEU A 8 -6.04 3.85 10.22
C LEU A 8 -4.58 4.29 10.05
N LYS A 9 -4.34 5.34 9.26
CA LYS A 9 -3.01 5.94 9.06
C LYS A 9 -2.91 7.27 9.78
N LEU A 10 -1.88 7.42 10.62
CA LEU A 10 -1.59 8.63 11.36
C LEU A 10 -0.20 9.13 10.98
N VAL A 11 -0.08 10.44 10.77
CA VAL A 11 1.22 11.12 10.66
C VAL A 11 1.56 11.64 12.05
N CYS A 12 2.80 11.45 12.47
CA CYS A 12 3.27 11.89 13.77
C CYS A 12 4.76 12.24 13.70
N GLU A 13 5.19 13.15 14.56
CA GLU A 13 6.60 13.46 14.73
C GLU A 13 7.32 12.30 15.46
N PRO A 14 8.63 12.11 15.25
CA PRO A 14 9.36 10.98 15.84
C PRO A 14 9.20 10.85 17.36
N ALA A 15 9.18 11.97 18.09
CA ALA A 15 8.98 11.98 19.53
C ALA A 15 7.58 11.49 19.95
N GLU A 16 6.57 11.74 19.12
CA GLU A 16 5.20 11.30 19.37
C GLU A 16 5.04 9.80 19.11
N LEU A 17 5.70 9.28 18.08
CA LEU A 17 5.75 7.85 17.81
C LEU A 17 6.32 7.09 19.02
N GLU A 18 7.39 7.60 19.64
CA GLU A 18 7.94 6.99 20.86
C GLU A 18 6.98 7.07 22.05
N ARG A 19 6.26 8.20 22.22
CA ARG A 19 5.20 8.30 23.23
C ARG A 19 4.09 7.28 23.00
N ILE A 20 3.62 7.11 21.76
CA ILE A 20 2.60 6.12 21.39
C ILE A 20 3.11 4.70 21.70
N ARG A 21 4.34 4.35 21.27
CA ARG A 21 4.95 3.03 21.54
C ARG A 21 5.05 2.71 23.03
N CYS A 22 5.22 3.74 23.85
CA CYS A 22 5.36 3.64 25.30
C CYS A 22 4.05 3.79 26.08
N ALA A 23 2.95 4.15 25.42
CA ALA A 23 1.67 4.41 26.07
C ALA A 23 1.20 3.18 26.88
N PRO A 24 0.80 3.35 28.17
CA PRO A 24 0.39 2.23 29.01
C PRO A 24 -0.77 1.41 28.43
N ALA A 25 -1.73 2.06 27.76
CA ALA A 25 -2.85 1.39 27.10
C ALA A 25 -2.37 0.39 26.05
N LEU A 26 -1.50 0.82 25.11
CA LEU A 26 -0.96 -0.06 24.09
C LEU A 26 -0.06 -1.15 24.68
N LYS A 27 0.78 -0.82 25.68
CA LYS A 27 1.64 -1.83 26.34
C LYS A 27 0.85 -2.99 26.94
N ARG A 28 -0.30 -2.73 27.58
CA ARG A 28 -1.16 -3.76 28.17
C ARG A 28 -1.82 -4.66 27.12
N MET A 29 -2.04 -4.13 25.91
CA MET A 29 -2.69 -4.87 24.82
C MET A 29 -1.71 -5.65 23.96
N LYS A 30 -0.38 -5.45 24.07
CA LYS A 30 0.61 -6.09 23.20
C LYS A 30 0.53 -7.62 23.27
N GLN A 31 0.51 -8.24 22.10
CA GLN A 31 0.62 -9.68 21.93
C GLN A 31 1.95 -10.04 21.28
N GLY A 32 2.74 -10.87 21.96
CA GLY A 32 4.04 -11.32 21.47
C GLY A 32 5.05 -10.20 21.21
N ARG A 33 6.12 -10.55 20.49
CA ARG A 33 7.22 -9.64 20.17
C ARG A 33 6.93 -8.87 18.89
N ALA A 34 7.25 -7.57 18.89
CA ALA A 34 7.27 -6.77 17.68
C ALA A 34 8.17 -7.39 16.60
N SER A 35 7.73 -7.32 15.34
CA SER A 35 8.50 -7.75 14.17
C SER A 35 8.93 -6.56 13.32
N GLY A 36 10.15 -6.63 12.77
CA GLY A 36 10.68 -5.66 11.83
C GLY A 36 10.53 -6.15 10.39
N LYS A 37 10.14 -5.25 9.48
CA LYS A 37 10.08 -5.51 8.04
C LYS A 37 10.73 -4.35 7.29
N HIS A 38 11.50 -4.66 6.25
CA HIS A 38 11.97 -3.67 5.27
C HIS A 38 11.08 -3.75 4.04
N LEU A 39 10.37 -2.66 3.75
CA LEU A 39 9.48 -2.55 2.61
C LEU A 39 10.13 -1.61 1.59
N HIS A 40 10.53 -2.18 0.46
CA HIS A 40 11.07 -1.43 -0.66
C HIS A 40 10.10 -1.55 -1.84
N SER A 41 9.53 -0.41 -2.27
CA SER A 41 8.57 -0.34 -3.37
C SER A 41 9.00 0.68 -4.41
N VAL A 42 8.83 0.34 -5.69
CA VAL A 42 8.98 1.26 -6.83
C VAL A 42 7.60 1.51 -7.41
N TYR A 43 7.21 2.77 -7.54
CA TYR A 43 5.96 3.21 -8.13
C TYR A 43 6.18 3.59 -9.60
N PHE A 44 5.22 3.20 -10.43
CA PHE A 44 5.28 3.35 -11.87
C PHE A 44 4.13 4.24 -12.34
N ASP A 45 4.49 5.24 -13.16
CA ASP A 45 3.53 6.16 -13.77
C ASP A 45 4.13 6.73 -15.07
N THR A 46 3.32 7.45 -15.82
CA THR A 46 3.75 8.35 -16.88
C THR A 46 4.61 9.50 -16.34
N ALA A 47 5.28 10.24 -17.22
CA ALA A 47 6.09 11.40 -16.83
C ALA A 47 5.29 12.45 -16.06
N ASP A 48 4.05 12.67 -16.47
CA ASP A 48 3.15 13.68 -15.88
C ASP A 48 2.30 13.13 -14.72
N LEU A 49 2.57 11.90 -14.27
CA LEU A 49 1.88 11.25 -13.15
C LEU A 49 0.36 11.06 -13.36
N VAL A 50 -0.07 10.81 -14.60
CA VAL A 50 -1.50 10.73 -14.96
C VAL A 50 -2.25 9.63 -14.20
N LEU A 51 -1.61 8.52 -13.82
CA LEU A 51 -2.27 7.47 -13.03
C LEU A 51 -2.57 7.98 -11.63
N GLY A 52 -1.57 8.58 -10.96
CA GLY A 52 -1.74 9.20 -9.64
C GLY A 52 -2.77 10.34 -9.67
N GLN A 53 -2.78 11.14 -10.74
CA GLN A 53 -3.79 12.17 -10.96
C GLN A 53 -5.21 11.60 -11.11
N ASN A 54 -5.36 10.33 -11.47
CA ASN A 54 -6.66 9.64 -11.60
C ASN A 54 -6.92 8.65 -10.46
N GLY A 55 -6.27 8.82 -9.31
CA GLY A 55 -6.50 8.01 -8.11
C GLY A 55 -5.94 6.59 -8.21
N MET A 56 -5.02 6.33 -9.14
CA MET A 56 -4.41 5.03 -9.36
C MET A 56 -2.94 5.04 -8.92
N ALA A 57 -2.50 4.01 -8.20
CA ALA A 57 -1.11 3.84 -7.83
C ALA A 57 -0.64 2.42 -8.17
N LEU A 58 0.24 2.31 -9.16
CA LEU A 58 0.85 1.06 -9.59
C LEU A 58 2.24 0.94 -8.97
N ARG A 59 2.50 -0.14 -8.23
CA ARG A 59 3.82 -0.39 -7.61
C ARG A 59 4.30 -1.82 -7.81
N LEU A 60 5.62 -1.98 -7.78
CA LEU A 60 6.29 -3.24 -7.48
C LEU A 60 6.94 -3.16 -6.11
N ARG A 61 6.62 -4.09 -5.22
CA ARG A 61 7.26 -4.23 -3.90
C ARG A 61 8.07 -5.51 -3.84
N ARG A 62 9.32 -5.42 -3.37
CA ARG A 62 10.15 -6.60 -3.14
C ARG A 62 9.55 -7.46 -2.03
N LYS A 63 9.39 -8.77 -2.26
CA LYS A 63 8.90 -9.75 -1.27
C LYS A 63 9.69 -11.05 -1.39
N GLY A 64 10.58 -11.29 -0.42
CA GLY A 64 11.49 -12.43 -0.47
C GLY A 64 12.40 -12.36 -1.70
N ARG A 65 12.39 -13.43 -2.52
CA ARG A 65 13.15 -13.52 -3.78
C ARG A 65 12.39 -13.02 -5.01
N GLY A 66 11.17 -12.52 -4.83
CA GLY A 66 10.30 -12.06 -5.91
C GLY A 66 9.73 -10.67 -5.67
N PHE A 67 8.71 -10.35 -6.44
CA PHE A 67 7.98 -9.09 -6.33
C PHE A 67 6.49 -9.33 -6.17
N VAL A 68 5.82 -8.37 -5.56
CA VAL A 68 4.37 -8.24 -5.62
C VAL A 68 4.08 -6.95 -6.35
N GLN A 69 3.37 -7.06 -7.46
CA GLN A 69 2.70 -5.94 -8.09
C GLN A 69 1.44 -5.63 -7.32
N THR A 70 1.17 -4.34 -7.08
CA THR A 70 -0.10 -3.86 -6.56
C THR A 70 -0.58 -2.72 -7.44
N LEU A 71 -1.82 -2.78 -7.90
CA LEU A 71 -2.57 -1.60 -8.33
C LEU A 71 -3.56 -1.23 -7.23
N LYS A 72 -3.46 0.00 -6.72
CA LYS A 72 -4.50 0.60 -5.87
C LYS A 72 -5.34 1.56 -6.71
N THR A 73 -6.66 1.52 -6.57
CA THR A 73 -7.60 2.43 -7.22
C THR A 73 -8.46 3.11 -6.15
N GLN A 74 -8.51 4.44 -6.14
CA GLN A 74 -9.43 5.19 -5.29
C GLN A 74 -10.68 5.57 -6.11
N ALA A 75 -11.86 5.42 -5.52
CA ALA A 75 -13.02 6.18 -5.97
C ALA A 75 -12.75 7.68 -5.76
N ASP A 76 -13.37 8.53 -6.61
CA ASP A 76 -13.05 9.95 -6.81
C ASP A 76 -12.72 10.77 -5.55
N ARG A 77 -11.93 11.84 -5.75
CA ARG A 77 -11.39 12.78 -4.75
C ARG A 77 -12.40 13.52 -3.86
N ALA A 78 -13.65 13.06 -3.75
CA ALA A 78 -14.64 13.60 -2.82
C ALA A 78 -14.39 13.07 -1.39
N GLY A 79 -13.36 13.58 -0.73
CA GLY A 79 -13.10 13.22 0.67
C GLY A 79 -11.70 13.56 1.19
N ALA A 80 -11.36 14.85 1.20
CA ALA A 80 -10.36 15.34 2.15
C ALA A 80 -10.96 15.22 3.57
N GLY A 81 -10.82 14.04 4.21
CA GLY A 81 -11.26 13.84 5.60
C GLY A 81 -11.82 12.46 5.96
N THR A 82 -12.02 11.54 5.03
CA THR A 82 -12.57 10.21 5.35
C THR A 82 -11.47 9.19 5.70
N VAL A 83 -11.63 8.58 6.88
CA VAL A 83 -10.71 7.64 7.53
C VAL A 83 -10.70 6.24 6.88
N ALA A 84 -11.73 5.92 6.09
CA ALA A 84 -11.81 4.69 5.31
C ALA A 84 -12.23 5.04 3.87
N ARG A 85 -11.35 4.73 2.91
CA ARG A 85 -11.62 4.86 1.47
C ARG A 85 -11.84 3.47 0.92
N ASP A 86 -12.88 3.28 0.12
CA ASP A 86 -13.06 2.04 -0.63
C ASP A 86 -12.01 2.04 -1.75
N VAL A 87 -10.93 1.29 -1.53
CA VAL A 87 -9.79 1.20 -2.43
C VAL A 87 -9.80 -0.20 -3.03
N GLY A 88 -10.04 -0.29 -4.33
CA GLY A 88 -9.77 -1.51 -5.06
C GLY A 88 -8.26 -1.79 -5.00
N GLU A 89 -7.86 -2.93 -4.45
CA GLU A 89 -6.47 -3.38 -4.41
C GLU A 89 -6.33 -4.68 -5.18
N TYR A 90 -5.51 -4.65 -6.23
CA TYR A 90 -5.28 -5.78 -7.12
C TYR A 90 -3.81 -6.18 -7.03
N GLU A 91 -3.55 -7.30 -6.37
CA GLU A 91 -2.20 -7.83 -6.17
C GLU A 91 -1.92 -9.03 -7.07
N ALA A 92 -0.69 -9.09 -7.59
CA ALA A 92 -0.18 -10.25 -8.31
C ALA A 92 1.29 -10.50 -7.96
N ALA A 93 1.65 -11.76 -7.74
CA ALA A 93 3.04 -12.16 -7.59
C ALA A 93 3.77 -12.12 -8.94
N LEU A 94 4.99 -11.61 -8.94
CA LEU A 94 5.89 -11.55 -10.09
C LEU A 94 7.22 -12.25 -9.78
N PRO A 95 7.88 -12.84 -10.80
CA PRO A 95 9.17 -13.51 -10.62
C PRO A 95 10.26 -12.54 -10.19
N GLY A 96 11.34 -13.05 -9.61
CA GLY A 96 12.49 -12.24 -9.17
C GLY A 96 13.24 -11.51 -10.28
N THR A 97 13.01 -11.89 -11.54
CA THR A 97 13.56 -11.23 -12.73
C THR A 97 12.71 -10.05 -13.21
N ALA A 98 11.55 -9.81 -12.62
CA ALA A 98 10.68 -8.71 -13.01
C ALA A 98 11.31 -7.35 -12.67
N SER A 99 11.40 -6.46 -13.65
CA SER A 99 11.85 -5.07 -13.50
C SER A 99 10.73 -4.05 -13.69
N THR A 100 9.58 -4.46 -14.24
CA THR A 100 8.41 -3.63 -14.51
C THR A 100 7.11 -4.35 -14.16
N PRO A 101 6.02 -3.60 -13.87
CA PRO A 101 4.69 -4.18 -13.75
C PRO A 101 4.26 -4.95 -15.00
N ASP A 102 3.51 -6.03 -14.82
CA ASP A 102 2.80 -6.74 -15.87
C ASP A 102 1.31 -6.37 -15.80
N LEU A 103 0.89 -5.46 -16.68
CA LEU A 103 -0.51 -5.02 -16.75
C LEU A 103 -1.47 -6.15 -17.16
N ASN A 104 -0.98 -7.26 -17.72
CA ASN A 104 -1.82 -8.41 -18.07
C ASN A 104 -2.25 -9.23 -16.84
N LYS A 105 -1.66 -8.96 -15.67
CA LYS A 105 -2.10 -9.53 -14.39
C LYS A 105 -3.26 -8.77 -13.76
N LEU A 106 -3.73 -7.69 -14.41
CA LEU A 106 -4.88 -6.91 -13.96
C LEU A 106 -6.16 -7.34 -14.72
N PRO A 107 -7.35 -7.14 -14.12
CA PRO A 107 -8.62 -7.21 -14.84
C PRO A 107 -8.61 -6.35 -16.12
N GLU A 108 -9.32 -6.79 -17.16
CA GLU A 108 -9.29 -6.12 -18.47
C GLU A 108 -9.71 -4.66 -18.41
N GLU A 109 -10.78 -4.37 -17.65
CA GLU A 109 -11.26 -3.01 -17.42
C GLU A 109 -10.16 -2.07 -16.92
N LEU A 110 -9.39 -2.51 -15.92
CA LEU A 110 -8.32 -1.71 -15.32
C LEU A 110 -7.12 -1.59 -16.25
N ARG A 111 -6.78 -2.67 -16.97
CA ARG A 111 -5.75 -2.64 -18.02
C ARG A 111 -6.10 -1.65 -19.11
N ALA A 112 -7.34 -1.66 -19.60
CA ALA A 112 -7.85 -0.73 -20.60
C ALA A 112 -7.86 0.71 -20.09
N ARG A 113 -8.32 0.94 -18.85
CA ARG A 113 -8.30 2.26 -18.21
C ARG A 113 -6.89 2.82 -18.08
N ILE A 114 -5.91 2.03 -17.63
CA ILE A 114 -4.50 2.44 -17.55
C ILE A 114 -3.96 2.83 -18.93
N ARG A 115 -4.23 2.02 -19.96
CA ARG A 115 -3.79 2.30 -21.33
C ARG A 115 -4.40 3.59 -21.88
N ALA A 116 -5.68 3.80 -21.65
CA ALA A 116 -6.38 5.02 -22.06
C ALA A 116 -5.81 6.26 -21.36
N LEU A 117 -5.61 6.20 -20.04
CA LEU A 117 -5.00 7.29 -19.27
C LEU A 117 -3.57 7.58 -19.69
N ALA A 118 -2.76 6.55 -19.93
CA ALA A 118 -1.39 6.72 -20.37
C ALA A 118 -1.30 7.33 -21.78
N ASN A 119 -2.31 7.11 -22.63
CA ASN A 119 -2.41 7.66 -23.99
C ASN A 119 -1.12 7.46 -24.81
N GLY A 120 -0.56 6.25 -24.76
CA GLY A 120 0.70 5.90 -25.44
C GLY A 120 1.98 6.32 -24.72
N ASN A 121 1.91 7.12 -23.65
CA ASN A 121 3.08 7.46 -22.85
C ASN A 121 3.61 6.26 -22.04
N ALA A 122 4.93 6.20 -21.90
CA ALA A 122 5.59 5.11 -21.19
C ALA A 122 5.33 5.15 -19.68
N ILE A 123 4.81 4.05 -19.15
CA ILE A 123 4.70 3.80 -17.71
C ILE A 123 6.06 3.31 -17.21
N SER A 124 6.72 4.11 -16.38
CA SER A 124 8.12 3.91 -15.97
C SER A 124 8.30 4.26 -14.49
N PRO A 125 9.41 3.87 -13.84
CA PRO A 125 9.66 4.21 -12.44
C PRO A 125 9.62 5.73 -12.20
N ARG A 126 8.85 6.18 -11.21
CA ARG A 126 8.74 7.60 -10.83
C ARG A 126 9.06 7.90 -9.38
N LEU A 127 8.82 6.95 -8.48
CA LEU A 127 9.02 7.15 -7.05
C LEU A 127 9.49 5.85 -6.40
N VAL A 128 10.45 5.97 -5.48
CA VAL A 128 10.85 4.87 -4.58
C VAL A 128 10.33 5.16 -3.18
N SER A 129 9.75 4.15 -2.54
CA SER A 129 9.39 4.16 -1.13
C SER A 129 10.21 3.10 -0.40
N ASP A 130 11.08 3.56 0.51
CA ASP A 130 11.88 2.72 1.39
C ASP A 130 11.41 2.94 2.84
N ILE A 131 10.79 1.91 3.42
CA ILE A 131 10.16 1.98 4.74
C ILE A 131 10.68 0.86 5.62
N ARG A 132 11.16 1.23 6.81
CA ARG A 132 11.35 0.29 7.93
C ARG A 132 10.06 0.25 8.74
N ARG A 133 9.36 -0.87 8.66
CA ARG A 133 8.08 -1.10 9.35
C ARG A 133 8.31 -1.93 10.61
N THR A 134 7.77 -1.46 11.73
CA THR A 134 7.58 -2.27 12.93
C THR A 134 6.12 -2.69 13.01
N VAL A 135 5.85 -3.98 13.23
CA VAL A 135 4.51 -4.51 13.45
C VAL A 135 4.43 -5.03 14.87
N GLN A 136 3.43 -4.57 15.61
CA GLN A 136 3.10 -5.07 16.93
C GLN A 136 1.62 -5.44 16.92
N ASN A 137 1.33 -6.72 17.08
CA ASN A 137 -0.05 -7.17 17.24
C ASN A 137 -0.53 -6.78 18.64
N ILE A 138 -1.80 -6.42 18.75
CA ILE A 138 -2.48 -6.09 20.00
C ILE A 138 -3.78 -6.88 20.11
N ALA A 139 -4.19 -7.18 21.34
CA ALA A 139 -5.51 -7.75 21.60
C ALA A 139 -6.40 -6.70 22.29
N THR A 140 -7.62 -6.53 21.80
CA THR A 140 -8.63 -5.73 22.52
C THR A 140 -9.05 -6.43 23.81
N PRO A 141 -9.58 -5.70 24.81
CA PRO A 141 -10.18 -6.32 25.99
C PRO A 141 -11.27 -7.36 25.64
N GLU A 142 -11.93 -7.19 24.50
CA GLU A 142 -12.97 -8.08 23.95
C GLU A 142 -12.39 -9.32 23.26
N GLY A 143 -11.06 -9.39 23.07
CA GLY A 143 -10.35 -10.55 22.52
C GLY A 143 -10.02 -10.46 21.03
N ASP A 144 -10.36 -9.36 20.36
CA ASP A 144 -10.03 -9.17 18.94
C ASP A 144 -8.52 -9.00 18.78
N LEU A 145 -7.94 -9.76 17.85
CA LEU A 145 -6.54 -9.61 17.47
C LEU A 145 -6.43 -8.61 16.32
N ILE A 146 -5.67 -7.54 16.55
CA ILE A 146 -5.40 -6.46 15.59
C ILE A 146 -3.90 -6.38 15.32
#